data_AF-A0A9E2BR37-F1
#
_entry.id   AF-A0A9E2BR37-F1
#
_cell.length_a   1.000
_cell.length_b   1.000
_cell.length_c   1.000
_cell.angle_alpha   90.00
_cell.angle_beta   90.00
_cell.angle_gamma   90.00
#
_symmetry.space_group_name_H-M   'P 1'
#
loop_
_entity.id
_entity.type
_entity.pdbx_description
1 polymer ?
#
loop_
_entity_poly.entity_id
_entity_poly.type
_entity_poly.pdbx_seq_one_letter_code
_entity_poly.pdbx_strand_id
1 'polypeptide(L)'
;MIKSNAIVFIAIFSGSAWASGLESLENFVKTVKTGRADFTQVVTAPAKDGQTPRVKTSTGTFEFFRPNRFKFIYKKPFEQSIVADGQTLWLYDVDLNQVSARKQAQVLGSTPAALIAAAPDLRALQADFTLTDAPEKDGMEWVLATPKGKDGQLQSIRVGFKVGDKSTGLAALEILDSFGQRSVLNFSAFQANAALDAASFQFKPPQGADVIRQ
;
A
#
# COMPACT_ATOMS: atom_id res chain seq x y z
N MET A 1 -12.12 -56.44 -44.43
CA MET A 1 -13.09 -55.74 -43.56
C MET A 1 -12.33 -55.03 -42.45
N ILE A 2 -12.86 -53.90 -42.01
CA ILE A 2 -12.16 -52.69 -41.54
C ILE A 2 -11.63 -52.83 -40.10
N LYS A 3 -10.38 -52.40 -39.89
CA LYS A 3 -9.74 -52.21 -38.57
C LYS A 3 -10.27 -50.92 -37.95
N SER A 4 -10.65 -50.94 -36.67
CA SER A 4 -10.97 -49.73 -35.92
C SER A 4 -10.21 -49.73 -34.60
N ASN A 5 -9.09 -49.01 -34.56
CA ASN A 5 -8.39 -48.68 -33.33
C ASN A 5 -9.01 -47.39 -32.77
N ALA A 6 -9.66 -47.48 -31.62
CA ALA A 6 -10.15 -46.33 -30.88
C ALA A 6 -8.95 -45.59 -30.25
N ILE A 7 -8.71 -44.36 -30.70
CA ILE A 7 -7.75 -43.45 -30.07
C ILE A 7 -8.50 -42.69 -28.98
N VAL A 8 -8.12 -42.92 -27.72
CA VAL A 8 -8.58 -42.14 -26.57
C VAL A 8 -7.73 -40.87 -26.51
N PHE A 9 -8.35 -39.71 -26.77
CA PHE A 9 -7.74 -38.41 -26.52
C PHE A 9 -7.89 -38.06 -25.03
N ILE A 10 -6.79 -38.10 -24.27
CA ILE A 10 -6.70 -37.48 -22.95
C ILE A 10 -6.41 -36.00 -23.17
N ALA A 11 -7.44 -35.16 -22.99
CA ALA A 11 -7.26 -33.71 -22.94
C ALA A 11 -6.64 -33.35 -21.59
N ILE A 12 -5.35 -33.05 -21.60
CA ILE A 12 -4.66 -32.42 -20.46
C ILE A 12 -5.16 -30.99 -20.39
N PHE A 13 -6.13 -30.72 -19.52
CA PHE A 13 -6.41 -29.36 -19.08
C PHE A 13 -5.22 -28.91 -18.24
N SER A 14 -4.26 -28.25 -18.89
CA SER A 14 -3.32 -27.38 -18.19
C SER A 14 -4.14 -26.26 -17.57
N GLY A 15 -4.55 -26.44 -16.31
CA GLY A 15 -5.06 -25.34 -15.51
C GLY A 15 -3.99 -24.27 -15.51
N SER A 16 -4.23 -23.16 -16.19
CA SER A 16 -3.44 -21.95 -16.00
C SER A 16 -3.42 -21.72 -14.49
N ALA A 17 -2.26 -21.85 -13.86
CA ALA A 17 -2.09 -21.36 -12.51
C ALA A 17 -2.18 -19.84 -12.63
N TRP A 18 -3.37 -19.29 -12.41
CA TRP A 18 -3.52 -17.86 -12.16
C TRP A 18 -2.67 -17.60 -10.92
N ALA A 19 -1.57 -16.87 -11.10
CA ALA A 19 -0.73 -16.52 -9.97
C ALA A 19 -1.57 -15.66 -9.03
N SER A 20 -1.45 -15.94 -7.73
CA SER A 20 -2.31 -15.32 -6.75
C SER A 20 -1.76 -13.95 -6.33
N GLY A 21 -2.63 -13.06 -5.84
CA GLY A 21 -2.19 -11.74 -5.35
C GLY A 21 -1.12 -11.84 -4.26
N LEU A 22 -1.17 -12.90 -3.44
CA LEU A 22 -0.13 -13.18 -2.43
C LEU A 22 1.24 -13.41 -3.05
N GLU A 23 1.32 -14.13 -4.18
CA GLU A 23 2.57 -14.31 -4.91
C GLU A 23 3.10 -12.96 -5.42
N SER A 24 2.22 -12.11 -5.95
CA SER A 24 2.56 -10.75 -6.39
C SER A 24 3.06 -9.88 -5.23
N LEU A 25 2.42 -9.94 -4.04
CA LEU A 25 2.90 -9.23 -2.86
C LEU A 25 4.25 -9.75 -2.37
N GLU A 26 4.43 -11.07 -2.32
CA GLU A 26 5.70 -11.69 -1.91
C GLU A 26 6.84 -11.26 -2.83
N ASN A 27 6.63 -11.36 -4.14
CA ASN A 27 7.59 -10.93 -5.15
C ASN A 27 7.90 -9.44 -5.03
N PHE A 28 6.88 -8.59 -4.85
CA PHE A 28 7.06 -7.16 -4.68
C PHE A 28 7.94 -6.80 -3.48
N VAL A 29 7.62 -7.34 -2.29
CA VAL A 29 8.38 -7.07 -1.06
C VAL A 29 9.81 -7.61 -1.17
N LYS A 30 9.99 -8.78 -1.81
CA LYS A 30 11.29 -9.41 -1.98
C LYS A 30 12.20 -8.65 -2.95
N THR A 31 11.67 -8.21 -4.08
CA THR A 31 12.47 -7.74 -5.23
C THR A 31 12.51 -6.22 -5.40
N VAL A 32 11.54 -5.48 -4.85
CA VAL A 32 11.48 -4.02 -4.98
C VAL A 32 12.02 -3.37 -3.71
N LYS A 33 13.23 -2.82 -3.77
CA LYS A 33 13.89 -2.20 -2.60
C LYS A 33 13.67 -0.70 -2.52
N THR A 34 13.55 -0.04 -3.66
CA THR A 34 13.16 1.37 -3.74
C THR A 34 11.99 1.51 -4.68
N GLY A 35 11.21 2.58 -4.54
CA GLY A 35 10.17 2.87 -5.49
C GLY A 35 9.70 4.30 -5.42
N ARG A 36 9.15 4.79 -6.54
CA ARG A 36 8.51 6.10 -6.67
C ARG A 36 7.22 5.94 -7.47
N ALA A 37 6.18 6.66 -7.08
CA ALA A 37 4.97 6.82 -7.86
C ALA A 37 4.29 8.17 -7.57
N ASP A 38 3.46 8.60 -8.51
CA ASP A 38 2.40 9.55 -8.22
C ASP A 38 1.21 8.78 -7.62
N PHE A 39 0.39 9.45 -6.81
CA PHE A 39 -0.85 8.88 -6.32
C PHE A 39 -2.03 9.85 -6.40
N THR A 40 -3.22 9.29 -6.57
CA THR A 40 -4.50 9.93 -6.26
C THR A 40 -5.19 9.16 -5.15
N GLN A 41 -5.53 9.84 -4.07
CA GLN A 41 -6.27 9.28 -2.95
C GLN A 41 -7.71 9.80 -2.97
N VAL A 42 -8.67 8.91 -2.82
CA VAL A 42 -10.07 9.24 -2.58
C VAL A 42 -10.46 8.69 -1.22
N VAL A 43 -10.97 9.56 -0.35
CA VAL A 43 -11.50 9.21 0.97
C VAL A 43 -13.00 9.40 0.96
N THR A 44 -13.74 8.35 1.29
CA THR A 44 -15.20 8.34 1.36
C THR A 44 -15.63 8.00 2.78
N ALA A 45 -16.26 8.96 3.45
CA ALA A 45 -16.88 8.73 4.76
C ALA A 45 -18.22 8.01 4.59
N PRO A 46 -18.63 7.15 5.54
CA PRO A 46 -19.94 6.52 5.50
C PRO A 46 -21.04 7.59 5.44
N ALA A 47 -22.06 7.34 4.61
CA ALA A 47 -23.23 8.19 4.52
C ALA A 47 -24.02 8.14 5.84
N LYS A 48 -24.60 9.29 6.22
CA LYS A 48 -25.70 9.32 7.18
C LYS A 48 -27.01 9.15 6.41
N ASP A 49 -28.05 8.65 7.06
CA ASP A 49 -29.34 8.42 6.42
C ASP A 49 -29.83 9.65 5.64
N GLY A 50 -30.17 9.44 4.37
CA GLY A 50 -30.64 10.48 3.45
C GLY A 50 -29.57 11.44 2.92
N GLN A 51 -28.27 11.23 3.20
CA GLN A 51 -27.19 12.10 2.72
C GLN A 51 -26.23 11.38 1.76
N THR A 52 -25.72 12.13 0.78
CA THR A 52 -24.64 11.66 -0.08
C THR A 52 -23.35 11.46 0.74
N PRO A 53 -22.60 10.36 0.53
CA PRO A 53 -21.29 10.18 1.15
C PRO A 53 -20.37 11.37 0.93
N ARG A 54 -19.67 11.82 1.97
CA ARG A 54 -18.66 12.87 1.82
C ARG A 54 -17.41 12.28 1.19
N VAL A 55 -16.96 12.90 0.09
CA VAL A 55 -15.78 12.48 -0.66
C VAL A 55 -14.72 13.57 -0.59
N LYS A 56 -13.48 13.19 -0.29
CA LYS A 56 -12.30 14.05 -0.40
C LYS A 56 -11.30 13.40 -1.34
N THR A 57 -10.75 14.19 -2.25
CA THR A 57 -9.72 13.73 -3.19
C THR A 57 -8.43 14.49 -2.94
N SER A 58 -7.33 13.77 -2.88
CA SER A 58 -5.99 14.31 -2.72
C SER A 58 -5.04 13.72 -3.74
N THR A 59 -4.00 14.45 -4.11
CA THR A 59 -2.95 13.96 -5.02
C THR A 59 -1.58 14.22 -4.44
N GLY A 60 -0.60 13.42 -4.85
CA GLY A 60 0.74 13.53 -4.30
C GLY A 60 1.74 12.58 -4.93
N THR A 61 2.90 12.48 -4.29
CA THR A 61 3.96 11.54 -4.63
C THR A 61 4.25 10.63 -3.46
N PHE A 62 4.53 9.37 -3.77
CA PHE A 62 4.94 8.35 -2.82
C PHE A 62 6.32 7.83 -3.22
N GLU A 63 7.24 7.81 -2.25
CA GLU A 63 8.56 7.20 -2.41
C GLU A 63 8.87 6.30 -1.23
N PHE A 64 9.64 5.25 -1.46
CA PHE A 64 10.15 4.40 -0.39
C PHE A 64 11.55 3.87 -0.68
N PHE A 65 12.25 3.58 0.42
CA PHE A 65 13.55 2.94 0.45
C PHE A 65 13.51 1.92 1.58
N ARG A 66 13.45 0.64 1.25
CA ARG A 66 13.39 -0.43 2.24
C ARG A 66 14.75 -0.63 2.93
N PRO A 67 14.74 -0.98 4.23
CA PRO A 67 13.57 -1.04 5.11
C PRO A 67 13.21 0.33 5.71
N ASN A 68 11.97 0.47 6.18
CA ASN A 68 11.50 1.51 7.11
C ASN A 68 11.62 2.99 6.68
N ARG A 69 11.99 3.30 5.44
CA ARG A 69 11.99 4.69 4.93
C ARG A 69 10.95 4.87 3.85
N PHE A 70 10.11 5.86 4.02
CA PHE A 70 9.15 6.27 3.00
C PHE A 70 8.76 7.72 3.17
N LYS A 71 8.20 8.30 2.13
CA LYS A 71 7.56 9.61 2.21
C LYS A 71 6.33 9.66 1.32
N PHE A 72 5.23 10.13 1.89
CA PHE A 72 4.07 10.61 1.16
C PHE A 72 4.08 12.13 1.19
N ILE A 73 4.09 12.74 0.02
CA ILE A 73 3.99 14.19 -0.14
C ILE A 73 2.66 14.50 -0.83
N TYR A 74 1.72 15.03 -0.06
CA TYR A 74 0.44 15.52 -0.54
C TYR A 74 0.62 16.92 -1.12
N LYS A 75 0.15 17.11 -2.36
CA LYS A 75 0.28 18.36 -3.12
C LYS A 75 -1.03 19.12 -3.22
N LYS A 76 -2.16 18.42 -3.25
CA LYS A 76 -3.50 19.02 -3.39
C LYS A 76 -4.54 18.24 -2.57
N PRO A 77 -5.60 18.89 -2.08
CA PRO A 77 -5.81 20.35 -2.05
C PRO A 77 -4.99 21.07 -0.96
N PHE A 78 -4.50 20.34 0.03
CA PHE A 78 -3.68 20.86 1.13
C PHE A 78 -2.33 20.18 1.11
N GLU A 79 -1.27 20.93 1.40
CA GLU A 79 0.08 20.41 1.42
C GLU A 79 0.38 19.74 2.77
N GLN A 80 0.78 18.48 2.70
CA GLN A 80 1.13 17.70 3.87
C GLN A 80 2.26 16.73 3.51
N SER A 81 3.19 16.49 4.43
CA SER A 81 4.17 15.43 4.29
C SER A 81 4.11 14.44 5.43
N ILE A 82 4.21 13.15 5.10
CA ILE A 82 4.36 12.05 6.05
C ILE A 82 5.69 11.39 5.71
N VAL A 83 6.69 11.52 6.57
CA VAL A 83 8.05 11.05 6.32
C VAL A 83 8.49 10.10 7.41
N ALA A 84 8.88 8.90 7.01
CA ALA A 84 9.53 7.89 7.82
C ALA A 84 11.03 7.90 7.50
N ASP A 85 11.85 8.30 8.47
CA ASP A 85 13.30 8.49 8.27
C ASP A 85 14.16 7.29 8.73
N GLY A 86 13.52 6.19 9.13
CA GLY A 86 14.14 5.00 9.71
C GLY A 86 14.14 4.95 11.25
N GLN A 87 13.86 6.08 11.92
CA GLN A 87 13.72 6.18 13.37
C GLN A 87 12.41 6.87 13.80
N THR A 88 12.06 7.97 13.12
CA THR A 88 10.93 8.85 13.46
C THR A 88 9.95 8.94 12.29
N LEU A 89 8.67 8.86 12.63
CA LEU A 89 7.57 9.18 11.73
C LEU A 89 7.21 10.65 11.97
N TRP A 90 7.46 11.47 10.96
CA TRP A 90 7.14 12.88 10.92
C TRP A 90 5.86 13.08 10.13
N LEU A 91 4.91 13.83 10.67
CA LEU A 91 3.78 14.37 9.91
C LEU A 91 3.85 15.89 9.99
N TYR A 92 3.95 16.54 8.85
CA TYR A 92 4.01 17.98 8.74
C TYR A 92 2.82 18.48 7.93
N ASP A 93 1.97 19.28 8.58
CA ASP A 93 0.91 20.06 7.97
C ASP A 93 1.46 21.44 7.64
N VAL A 94 1.55 21.75 6.35
CA VAL A 94 2.22 22.98 5.86
C VAL A 94 1.39 24.21 6.20
N ASP A 95 0.06 24.11 6.08
CA ASP A 95 -0.84 25.24 6.27
C ASP A 95 -0.91 25.65 7.76
N LEU A 96 -0.85 24.66 8.65
CA LEU A 96 -0.80 24.89 10.10
C LEU A 96 0.63 25.17 10.61
N ASN A 97 1.65 24.99 9.76
CA ASN A 97 3.05 25.00 10.14
C ASN A 97 3.33 24.13 11.39
N GLN A 98 2.75 22.93 11.41
CA GLN A 98 2.77 22.04 12.57
C GLN A 98 3.39 20.69 12.22
N VAL A 99 4.34 20.25 13.04
CA VAL A 99 5.05 18.99 12.92
C VAL A 99 4.73 18.10 14.11
N SER A 100 4.23 16.90 13.85
CA SER A 100 4.17 15.83 14.86
C SER A 100 5.25 14.79 14.59
N ALA A 101 5.85 14.27 15.66
CA ALA A 101 6.93 13.30 15.60
C ALA A 101 6.66 12.13 16.55
N ARG A 102 6.73 10.90 16.02
CA ARG A 102 6.51 9.66 16.77
C ARG A 102 7.61 8.64 16.49
N LYS A 103 7.95 7.78 17.46
CA LYS A 103 8.88 6.67 17.25
C LYS A 103 8.29 5.65 16.26
N GLN A 104 8.97 5.40 15.13
CA GLN A 104 8.45 4.49 14.10
C GLN A 104 8.17 3.09 14.61
N ALA A 105 9.06 2.57 15.47
CA ALA A 105 8.93 1.24 16.04
C ALA A 105 7.60 1.01 16.79
N GLN A 106 6.94 2.08 17.26
CA GLN A 106 5.67 2.01 17.99
C GLN A 106 4.44 2.14 17.09
N VAL A 107 4.57 2.75 15.91
CA VAL A 107 3.42 3.16 15.10
C VAL A 107 3.37 2.55 13.72
N LEU A 108 4.48 1.98 13.21
CA LEU A 108 4.58 1.60 11.80
C LEU A 108 3.91 0.26 11.47
N GLY A 109 4.07 -0.76 12.32
CA GLY A 109 3.72 -2.16 12.01
C GLY A 109 2.28 -2.36 11.51
N SER A 110 1.32 -1.64 12.10
CA SER A 110 -0.10 -1.75 11.74
C SER A 110 -0.58 -0.68 10.75
N THR A 111 0.30 -0.11 9.92
CA THR A 111 -0.08 0.92 8.94
C THR A 111 -0.14 0.39 7.50
N PRO A 112 -0.92 1.01 6.59
CA PRO A 112 -0.89 0.68 5.17
C PRO A 112 0.50 0.84 4.53
N ALA A 113 1.29 1.79 5.02
CA ALA A 113 2.67 1.97 4.58
C ALA A 113 3.58 0.77 4.93
N ALA A 114 3.26 0.01 5.98
CA ALA A 114 4.03 -1.20 6.31
C ALA A 114 4.00 -2.22 5.17
N LEU A 115 2.81 -2.45 4.60
CA LEU A 115 2.57 -3.41 3.51
C LEU A 115 3.34 -3.05 2.23
N ILE A 116 3.38 -1.77 1.86
CA ILE A 116 3.90 -1.36 0.55
C ILE A 116 5.28 -0.70 0.59
N ALA A 117 5.77 -0.28 1.76
CA ALA A 117 6.94 0.58 1.87
C ALA A 117 7.99 0.13 2.90
N ALA A 118 7.56 -0.43 4.04
CA ALA A 118 8.46 -0.62 5.17
C ALA A 118 8.95 -2.05 5.37
N ALA A 119 8.07 -3.05 5.19
CA ALA A 119 8.39 -4.41 5.57
C ALA A 119 9.57 -4.99 4.76
N PRO A 120 10.51 -5.69 5.41
CA PRO A 120 11.67 -6.28 4.77
C PRO A 120 11.33 -7.55 3.98
N ASP A 121 10.30 -8.29 4.41
CA ASP A 121 9.84 -9.55 3.83
C ASP A 121 8.35 -9.82 4.18
N LEU A 122 7.80 -10.90 3.63
CA LEU A 122 6.41 -11.32 3.89
C LEU A 122 6.19 -11.78 5.34
N ARG A 123 7.22 -12.36 5.98
CA ARG A 123 7.12 -12.84 7.36
C ARG A 123 6.92 -11.70 8.35
N ALA A 124 7.59 -10.57 8.13
CA ALA A 124 7.37 -9.36 8.91
C ALA A 124 5.93 -8.85 8.77
N LEU A 125 5.35 -8.88 7.57
CA LEU A 125 3.94 -8.53 7.37
C LEU A 125 3.00 -9.52 8.07
N GLN A 126 3.29 -10.81 7.99
CA GLN A 126 2.50 -11.86 8.63
C GLN A 126 2.57 -11.81 10.17
N ALA A 127 3.53 -11.11 10.77
CA ALA A 127 3.55 -10.88 12.21
C ALA A 127 2.36 -10.00 12.64
N ASP A 128 2.05 -8.97 11.85
CA ASP A 128 1.04 -7.96 12.17
C ASP A 128 -0.30 -8.18 11.44
N PHE A 129 -0.30 -8.90 10.32
CA PHE A 129 -1.47 -9.12 9.47
C PHE A 129 -1.73 -10.59 9.18
N THR A 130 -3.01 -10.93 9.04
CA THR A 130 -3.44 -12.12 8.30
C THR A 130 -3.56 -11.71 6.83
N LEU A 131 -2.81 -12.39 5.95
CA LEU A 131 -2.77 -12.11 4.52
C LEU A 131 -3.49 -13.23 3.75
N THR A 132 -4.44 -12.86 2.90
CA THR A 132 -5.16 -13.80 2.04
C THR A 132 -5.32 -13.23 0.64
N ASP A 133 -5.42 -14.10 -0.36
CA ASP A 133 -5.87 -13.68 -1.68
C ASP A 133 -7.29 -13.11 -1.62
N ALA A 134 -7.55 -12.14 -2.49
CA ALA A 134 -8.88 -11.61 -2.73
C ALA A 134 -9.22 -11.70 -4.22
N PRO A 135 -10.52 -11.75 -4.59
CA PRO A 135 -10.92 -11.86 -5.97
C PRO A 135 -10.32 -10.75 -6.84
N GLU A 136 -9.88 -11.13 -8.03
CA GLU A 136 -9.46 -10.17 -9.03
C GLU A 136 -10.56 -9.17 -9.33
N LYS A 137 -10.17 -7.93 -9.49
CA LYS A 137 -11.10 -6.84 -9.75
C LYS A 137 -10.38 -5.69 -10.43
N ASP A 138 -11.03 -5.07 -11.40
CA ASP A 138 -10.55 -3.88 -12.09
C ASP A 138 -9.16 -4.09 -12.75
N GLY A 139 -8.91 -5.32 -13.25
CA GLY A 139 -7.63 -5.71 -13.87
C GLY A 139 -6.47 -5.90 -12.89
N MET A 140 -6.77 -6.10 -11.60
CA MET A 140 -5.78 -6.26 -10.55
C MET A 140 -5.95 -7.58 -9.78
N GLU A 141 -4.81 -8.18 -9.45
CA GLU A 141 -4.67 -9.23 -8.44
C GLU A 141 -4.62 -8.54 -7.06
N TRP A 142 -5.41 -9.04 -6.10
CA TRP A 142 -5.57 -8.38 -4.81
C TRP A 142 -5.13 -9.28 -3.65
N VAL A 143 -4.45 -8.68 -2.68
CA VAL A 143 -4.24 -9.25 -1.34
C VAL A 143 -5.08 -8.51 -0.34
N LEU A 144 -5.82 -9.24 0.49
CA LEU A 144 -6.46 -8.73 1.70
C LEU A 144 -5.51 -8.92 2.89
N ALA A 145 -5.23 -7.83 3.59
CA ALA A 145 -4.48 -7.79 4.83
C ALA A 145 -5.40 -7.35 5.97
N THR A 146 -5.65 -8.25 6.91
CA THR A 146 -6.45 -7.98 8.11
C THR A 146 -5.52 -7.85 9.32
N PRO A 147 -5.49 -6.71 10.03
CA PRO A 147 -4.67 -6.55 11.23
C PRO A 147 -5.00 -7.63 12.27
N LYS A 148 -3.98 -8.19 12.92
CA LYS A 148 -4.14 -9.16 14.02
C LYS A 148 -4.44 -8.49 15.36
N GLY A 149 -4.02 -7.23 15.52
CA GLY A 149 -4.32 -6.42 16.69
C GLY A 149 -5.78 -5.96 16.71
N LYS A 150 -6.45 -6.07 17.86
CA LYS A 150 -7.89 -5.78 18.00
C LYS A 150 -8.23 -4.31 18.30
N ASP A 151 -7.25 -3.52 18.74
CA ASP A 151 -7.45 -2.11 19.16
C ASP A 151 -7.03 -1.10 18.07
N GLY A 152 -6.88 -1.57 16.83
CA GLY A 152 -6.39 -0.78 15.71
C GLY A 152 -7.46 0.14 15.10
N GLN A 153 -7.03 1.28 14.57
CA GLN A 153 -7.88 2.17 13.77
C GLN A 153 -8.25 1.58 12.39
N LEU A 154 -7.78 0.38 12.06
CA LEU A 154 -7.92 -0.26 10.75
C LEU A 154 -8.73 -1.55 10.86
N GLN A 155 -9.69 -1.74 9.96
CA GLN A 155 -10.41 -3.01 9.80
C GLN A 155 -9.72 -3.90 8.77
N SER A 156 -9.36 -3.35 7.61
CA SER A 156 -8.64 -4.11 6.58
C SER A 156 -7.92 -3.19 5.59
N ILE A 157 -6.94 -3.78 4.90
CA ILE A 157 -6.23 -3.16 3.80
C ILE A 157 -6.25 -4.12 2.62
N ARG A 158 -6.45 -3.63 1.40
CA ARG A 158 -6.24 -4.39 0.18
C ARG A 158 -5.10 -3.79 -0.61
N VAL A 159 -4.17 -4.63 -1.07
CA VAL A 159 -3.06 -4.24 -1.94
C VAL A 159 -3.32 -4.79 -3.33
N GLY A 160 -3.37 -3.92 -4.33
CA GLY A 160 -3.68 -4.27 -5.72
C GLY A 160 -2.44 -4.22 -6.60
N PHE A 161 -2.21 -5.28 -7.35
CA PHE A 161 -1.15 -5.41 -8.35
C PHE A 161 -1.75 -5.59 -9.74
N LYS A 162 -1.17 -4.96 -10.77
CA LYS A 162 -1.62 -5.17 -12.15
C LYS A 162 -1.39 -6.62 -12.56
N VAL A 163 -2.43 -7.26 -13.12
CA VAL A 163 -2.32 -8.62 -13.68
C VAL A 163 -1.19 -8.66 -14.72
N GLY A 164 -0.30 -9.64 -14.61
CA GLY A 164 0.79 -9.87 -15.56
C GLY A 164 2.07 -9.03 -15.34
N ASP A 165 2.05 -8.00 -14.47
CA ASP A 165 3.24 -7.23 -14.05
C ASP A 165 3.66 -7.63 -12.63
N LYS A 166 4.03 -8.91 -12.50
CA LYS A 166 4.22 -9.61 -11.22
C LYS A 166 5.43 -9.13 -10.40
N SER A 167 6.33 -8.36 -10.99
CA SER A 167 7.55 -7.89 -10.31
C SER A 167 7.46 -6.44 -9.83
N THR A 168 6.59 -5.61 -10.42
CA THR A 168 6.64 -4.16 -10.22
C THR A 168 5.29 -3.45 -10.22
N GLY A 169 4.19 -4.16 -10.51
CA GLY A 169 2.90 -3.54 -10.81
C GLY A 169 2.08 -3.03 -9.63
N LEU A 170 2.66 -2.46 -8.56
CA LEU A 170 1.87 -1.86 -7.47
C LEU A 170 0.93 -0.81 -8.06
N ALA A 171 -0.38 -1.05 -7.94
CA ALA A 171 -1.41 -0.28 -8.63
C ALA A 171 -2.30 0.47 -7.65
N ALA A 172 -2.66 -0.15 -6.53
CA ALA A 172 -3.61 0.43 -5.60
C ALA A 172 -3.44 -0.03 -4.15
N LEU A 173 -3.91 0.81 -3.24
CA LEU A 173 -4.20 0.47 -1.86
C LEU A 173 -5.65 0.84 -1.55
N GLU A 174 -6.41 -0.08 -0.99
CA GLU A 174 -7.70 0.22 -0.36
C GLU A 174 -7.58 0.03 1.14
N ILE A 175 -8.09 0.98 1.92
CA ILE A 175 -8.04 0.98 3.37
C ILE A 175 -9.47 1.14 3.87
N LEU A 176 -9.88 0.28 4.78
CA LEU A 176 -11.11 0.41 5.54
C LEU A 176 -10.75 0.61 7.00
N ASP A 177 -11.13 1.77 7.56
CA ASP A 177 -10.87 2.10 8.96
C ASP A 177 -11.98 1.57 9.89
N SER A 178 -11.75 1.65 11.20
CA SER A 178 -12.70 1.20 12.23
C SER A 178 -14.04 1.94 12.24
N PHE A 179 -14.09 3.15 11.65
CA PHE A 179 -15.30 3.97 11.54
C PHE A 179 -16.06 3.75 10.23
N GLY A 180 -15.60 2.83 9.38
CA GLY A 180 -16.21 2.55 8.07
C GLY A 180 -15.83 3.57 7.00
N GLN A 181 -14.83 4.43 7.23
CA GLN A 181 -14.27 5.29 6.20
C GLN A 181 -13.44 4.42 5.24
N ARG A 182 -13.69 4.60 3.95
CA ARG A 182 -12.92 3.95 2.88
C ARG A 182 -11.94 4.94 2.28
N SER A 183 -10.67 4.57 2.21
CA SER A 183 -9.67 5.29 1.45
C SER A 183 -9.10 4.44 0.34
N VAL A 184 -9.06 4.96 -0.88
CA VAL A 184 -8.47 4.30 -2.05
C VAL A 184 -7.34 5.17 -2.57
N LEU A 185 -6.11 4.67 -2.56
CA LEU A 185 -4.95 5.28 -3.20
C LEU A 185 -4.68 4.52 -4.50
N ASN A 186 -4.75 5.21 -5.63
CA ASN A 186 -4.34 4.68 -6.93
C ASN A 186 -2.96 5.25 -7.29
N PHE A 187 -2.03 4.37 -7.63
CA PHE A 187 -0.68 4.73 -8.03
C PHE A 187 -0.55 4.82 -9.55
N SER A 188 0.19 5.80 -10.02
CA SER A 188 0.52 6.01 -11.42
C SER A 188 2.00 6.31 -11.58
N ALA A 189 2.53 6.08 -12.78
CA ALA A 189 3.96 6.26 -13.08
C ALA A 189 4.87 5.53 -12.06
N PHE A 190 4.45 4.34 -11.62
CA PHE A 190 5.22 3.56 -10.66
C PHE A 190 6.55 3.12 -11.27
N GLN A 191 7.63 3.39 -10.54
CA GLN A 191 9.00 3.02 -10.88
C GLN A 191 9.56 2.15 -9.76
N ALA A 192 9.69 0.86 -10.01
CA ALA A 192 10.40 -0.04 -9.11
C ALA A 192 11.91 0.18 -9.19
N ASN A 193 12.58 -0.03 -8.07
CA ASN A 193 14.04 0.07 -7.94
C ASN A 193 14.59 1.39 -8.48
N ALA A 194 13.82 2.47 -8.28
CA ALA A 194 14.22 3.83 -8.65
C ALA A 194 15.54 4.21 -7.94
N ALA A 195 16.41 4.94 -8.64
CA ALA A 195 17.64 5.47 -8.08
C ALA A 195 17.31 6.59 -7.07
N LEU A 196 17.15 6.22 -5.80
CA LEU A 196 16.85 7.12 -4.69
C LEU A 196 17.99 7.10 -3.67
N ASP A 197 18.31 8.27 -3.13
CA ASP A 197 19.24 8.39 -2.00
C ASP A 197 18.48 8.20 -0.68
N ALA A 198 19.00 7.35 0.20
CA ALA A 198 18.46 7.15 1.55
C ALA A 198 18.46 8.45 2.37
N ALA A 199 19.41 9.36 2.13
CA ALA A 199 19.45 10.68 2.77
C ALA A 199 18.25 11.56 2.40
N SER A 200 17.61 11.31 1.25
CA SER A 200 16.42 12.05 0.81
C SER A 200 15.16 11.78 1.64
N PHE A 201 15.22 10.85 2.60
CA PHE A 201 14.15 10.53 3.55
C PHE A 201 14.39 11.16 4.93
N GLN A 202 15.47 11.89 5.13
CA GLN A 202 15.66 12.65 6.36
C GLN A 202 14.71 13.85 6.37
N PHE A 203 13.95 14.00 7.45
CA PHE A 203 13.08 15.16 7.64
C PHE A 203 13.73 16.14 8.61
N LYS A 204 13.78 17.41 8.20
CA LYS A 204 14.16 18.52 9.06
C LYS A 204 12.94 19.42 9.23
N PRO A 205 12.42 19.59 10.46
CA PRO A 205 11.33 20.53 10.70
C PRO A 205 11.68 21.92 10.15
N PRO A 206 10.75 22.57 9.43
CA PRO A 206 10.98 23.90 8.91
C PRO A 206 11.13 24.91 10.05
N GLN A 207 11.78 26.03 9.75
CA GLN A 207 12.00 27.09 10.73
C GLN A 207 10.66 27.63 11.24
N GLY A 208 10.52 27.72 12.57
CA GLY A 208 9.33 28.26 13.22
C GLY A 208 8.14 27.32 13.27
N ALA A 209 8.26 26.07 12.81
CA ALA A 209 7.21 25.07 12.96
C ALA A 209 6.98 24.71 14.44
N ASP A 210 5.72 24.52 14.82
CA ASP A 210 5.36 23.95 16.12
C ASP A 210 5.65 22.44 16.11
N VAL A 211 6.56 21.96 16.96
CA VAL A 211 7.01 20.57 16.96
C VAL A 211 6.50 19.84 18.21
N ILE A 212 5.56 18.92 17.99
CA ILE A 212 4.98 18.07 19.03
C ILE A 212 5.62 16.68 18.96
N ARG A 213 6.19 16.21 20.08
CA ARG A 213 6.79 14.87 20.21
C ARG A 213 5.93 14.00 21.11
N GLN A 214 5.68 12.76 20.68
CA GLN A 214 4.90 11.76 21.40
C GLN A 214 5.72 10.49 21.64
#